data_AF-A0A661KMU1-F1
#
_entry.id   AF-A0A661KMU1-F1
#
_cell.length_a   1.000
_cell.length_b   1.000
_cell.length_c   1.000
_cell.angle_alpha   90.00
_cell.angle_beta   90.00
_cell.angle_gamma   90.00
#
_symmetry.space_group_name_H-M   'P 1'
#
loop_
_entity.id
_entity.type
_entity.pdbx_description
1 polymer ?
#
loop_
_entity_poly.entity_id
_entity_poly.type
_entity_poly.pdbx_seq_one_letter_code
_entity_poly.pdbx_strand_id
1 'polypeptide(L)' 'MEELNKAIKQIGSKIENPFMALSFLALPVIPELRITDKGLVDVNRFEIVPLFLS' A
#
# COMPACT_ATOMS: atom_id res chain seq x y z
N MET A 1 7.27 9.13 17.08
CA MET A 1 7.44 7.86 16.35
C MET A 1 7.22 6.64 17.23
N GLU A 2 7.63 6.66 18.49
CA GLU A 2 7.53 5.49 19.37
C GLU A 2 6.10 5.00 19.65
N GLU A 3 5.18 5.91 19.97
CA GLU A 3 3.76 5.56 20.17
C GLU A 3 3.11 4.95 18.93
N LEU A 4 3.47 5.48 17.76
CA LEU A 4 2.96 4.99 16.49
C LEU A 4 3.51 3.59 16.16
N ASN A 5 4.78 3.32 16.47
CA ASN A 5 5.37 1.99 16.35
C ASN A 5 4.72 0.99 17.33
N LYS A 6 4.38 1.42 18.55
CA LYS A 6 3.65 0.56 19.51
C LYS A 6 2.26 0.20 18.99
N ALA A 7 1.51 1.16 18.45
CA ALA A 7 0.20 0.91 17.86
C ALA A 7 0.27 -0.08 16.69
N ILE A 8 1.28 0.06 15.80
CA ILE A 8 1.49 -0.88 14.69
C ILE A 8 1.76 -2.32 15.19
N LYS A 9 2.52 -2.47 16.28
CA LYS A 9 2.76 -3.78 16.89
C LYS A 9 1.49 -4.37 17.50
N GLN A 10 0.64 -3.55 18.11
CA GLN A 10 -0.63 -3.99 18.70
C GLN A 10 -1.61 -4.53 17.66
N ILE A 11 -1.63 -3.96 16.45
CA ILE A 11 -2.44 -4.48 15.33
C ILE A 11 -1.81 -5.70 14.62
N GLY A 12 -0.68 -6.21 15.13
CA GLY A 12 -0.05 -7.44 14.64
C GLY A 12 0.69 -7.30 13.32
N SER A 13 1.11 -6.08 12.94
CA SER A 13 1.89 -5.89 11.72
C SER A 13 3.22 -6.64 11.79
N LYS A 14 3.49 -7.43 10.75
CA LYS A 14 4.74 -8.19 10.57
C LYS A 14 5.80 -7.42 9.76
N ILE A 15 5.48 -6.20 9.33
CA ILE A 15 6.39 -5.37 8.54
C ILE A 15 7.37 -4.69 9.51
N GLU A 16 8.67 -4.92 9.30
CA GLU A 16 9.74 -4.42 10.18
C GLU A 16 9.79 -2.89 10.23
N ASN A 17 9.63 -2.23 9.08
CA ASN A 17 9.64 -0.77 8.94
C ASN A 17 8.38 -0.27 8.19
N PRO A 18 7.20 -0.29 8.85
CA PRO A 18 5.91 -0.03 8.22
C PRO A 18 5.82 1.37 7.60
N PHE A 19 6.36 2.38 8.28
CA PHE A 19 6.34 3.77 7.78
C PHE A 19 7.27 3.99 6.59
N MET A 20 8.42 3.31 6.59
CA MET A 20 9.32 3.32 5.44
C MET A 20 8.65 2.67 4.23
N ALA A 21 8.03 1.50 4.42
CA ALA A 21 7.25 0.84 3.37
C ALA A 21 6.13 1.73 2.81
N LEU A 22 5.37 2.39 3.69
CA LEU A 22 4.31 3.33 3.28
C LEU A 22 4.87 4.54 2.52
N SER A 23 6.06 5.04 2.86
CA SER A 23 6.66 6.18 2.15
C SER A 23 6.94 5.89 0.67
N PHE A 24 7.18 4.62 0.31
CA PHE A 24 7.37 4.21 -1.07
C PHE A 24 6.08 4.26 -1.89
N LEU A 25 4.89 4.12 -1.29
CA LEU A 25 3.61 4.18 -1.99
C LEU A 25 3.34 5.57 -2.61
N ALA A 26 3.97 6.61 -2.08
CA ALA A 26 3.85 7.97 -2.60
C ALA A 26 4.82 8.25 -3.76
N LEU A 27 5.80 7.38 -4.02
CA LEU A 27 6.78 7.61 -5.07
C LEU A 27 6.15 7.34 -6.45
N PRO A 28 6.37 8.23 -7.44
CA PRO A 28 5.72 8.14 -8.74
C PRO A 28 6.22 6.98 -9.62
N VAL A 29 7.33 6.33 -9.26
CA VAL A 29 8.06 5.40 -10.15
C VAL A 29 7.77 3.92 -9.91
N ILE A 30 7.07 3.55 -8.83
CA ILE A 30 6.77 2.16 -8.48
C ILE A 30 5.45 2.20 -7.69
N PRO A 31 4.35 1.51 -8.08
CA PRO A 31 4.31 0.18 -8.71
C PRO A 31 3.45 0.07 -9.98
N GLU A 32 3.63 -1.02 -10.76
CA GLU A 32 2.76 -1.41 -11.90
C GLU A 32 1.29 -1.59 -11.47
N LEU A 33 1.08 -1.98 -10.22
CA LEU A 33 -0.23 -2.03 -9.55
C LEU A 33 -0.27 -1.01 -8.42
N ARG A 34 -1.14 -0.02 -8.52
CA ARG A 34 -1.23 1.10 -7.57
C ARG A 34 -2.62 1.20 -6.94
N ILE A 35 -2.67 1.37 -5.62
CA ILE A 35 -3.89 1.75 -4.93
C ILE A 35 -4.10 3.27 -5.09
N THR A 36 -5.26 3.65 -5.60
CA THR A 36 -5.68 5.05 -5.81
C THR A 36 -7.06 5.29 -5.19
N ASP A 37 -7.55 6.53 -5.26
CA ASP A 37 -8.93 6.88 -4.91
C ASP A 37 -9.98 6.14 -5.77
N LYS A 38 -9.58 5.64 -6.94
CA LYS A 38 -10.44 4.85 -7.86
C LYS A 38 -10.36 3.34 -7.60
N GLY A 39 -9.57 2.88 -6.63
CA GLY A 39 -9.32 1.46 -6.34
C GLY A 39 -7.92 1.01 -6.78
N LEU A 40 -7.76 -0.31 -6.96
CA LEU A 40 -6.51 -0.91 -7.46
C LEU A 40 -6.42 -0.70 -8.98
N VAL A 41 -5.37 -0.03 -9.44
CA VAL A 41 -5.16 0.33 -10.84
C VAL A 41 -3.91 -0.36 -11.36
N ASP A 42 -4.04 -1.01 -12.52
CA ASP A 42 -2.90 -1.43 -13.34
C ASP A 42 -2.43 -0.22 -14.16
N VAL A 43 -1.24 0.29 -13.84
CA VAL A 43 -0.64 1.49 -14.43
C VAL A 43 -0.16 1.23 -15.86
N ASN A 44 0.21 -0.01 -16.19
CA ASN A 44 0.64 -0.38 -17.55
C ASN A 44 -0.56 -0.40 -18.51
N ARG A 45 -1.72 -0.84 -18.01
CA ARG A 45 -2.96 -0.97 -18.81
C ARG A 45 -3.93 0.20 -18.65
N PHE A 46 -3.72 1.08 -17.66
CA PHE A 46 -4.63 2.15 -17.27
C PHE A 46 -6.05 1.66 -16.96
N GLU A 47 -6.16 0.49 -16.30
CA GLU A 47 -7.42 -0.16 -15.98
C GLU A 47 -7.57 -0.38 -14.47
N ILE A 48 -8.82 -0.37 -13.98
CA ILE A 48 -9.14 -0.77 -12.59
C ILE A 48 -9.17 -2.30 -12.54
N VAL A 49 -8.45 -2.89 -11.60
CA VAL A 49 -8.37 -4.33 -11.40
C VAL A 49 -9.55 -4.82 -10.56
N PRO A 50 -10.36 -5.78 -11.06
CA PRO A 50 -11.40 -6.43 -10.26
C PRO A 50 -10.79 -7.15 -9.05
N LEU A 51 -11.33 -6.89 -7.85
CA LEU A 51 -10.78 -7.44 -6.61
C LEU A 51 -11.34 -8.83 -6.25
N PHE A 52 -12.50 -9.17 -6.77
CA PHE A 52 -13.22 -10.39 -6.42
C PHE A 52 -13.56 -11.19 -7.67
N LEU A 53 -13.33 -12.50 -7.61
CA LEU A 53 -13.82 -13.44 -8.61
C LEU A 53 -15.28 -13.77 -8.30
N SER A 54 -16.09 -13.88 -9.35
CA SER A 54 -17.47 -14.37 -9.29
C SER A 54 -17.54 -15.89 -9.30
#